data_AF-A0A0C2FLR9-F1
#
_entry.id   AF-A0A0C2FLR9-F1
#
_cell.length_a   1.000
_cell.length_b   1.000
_cell.length_c   1.000
_cell.angle_alpha   90.00
_cell.angle_beta   90.00
_cell.angle_gamma   90.00
#
_symmetry.space_group_name_H-M   'P 1'
#
loop_
_entity.id
_entity.type
_entity.pdbx_description
1 polymer ?
#
loop_
_entity_poly.entity_id
_entity_poly.type
_entity_poly.pdbx_seq_one_letter_code
_entity_poly.pdbx_strand_id
1 'polypeptide(L)'
;MDQTASSYYGEDQHQRSVQSKPFFGLLDWDYYIERLGSCIQKIITIPAALQGLPNPVPRIAHPDWLDNKIKNRFDALRQPRITDLFQKRAPEEVSPVINEHGKRCHDGDNEQEERMDRDEDKENEPKKQRQIPGVLVSSIDKI
;
A
#
# COMPACT_ATOMS: atom_id res chain seq x y z
N MET A 1 2.89 73.16 63.52
CA MET A 1 1.88 72.23 64.06
C MET A 1 0.62 72.47 63.23
N ASP A 2 0.31 71.75 62.16
CA ASP A 2 0.66 70.37 61.81
C ASP A 2 0.74 70.18 60.29
N GLN A 3 1.77 69.45 59.86
CA GLN A 3 1.94 68.90 58.51
C GLN A 3 2.08 67.39 58.65
N THR A 4 1.00 66.64 58.95
CA THR A 4 1.04 65.17 58.95
C THR A 4 -0.36 64.57 58.77
N ALA A 5 -0.93 64.60 57.56
CA ALA A 5 -2.10 63.74 57.25
C ALA A 5 -2.37 63.50 55.75
N SER A 6 -1.40 63.73 54.85
CA SER A 6 -1.60 63.50 53.40
C SER A 6 -0.55 62.54 52.82
N SER A 7 -0.35 61.39 53.49
CA SER A 7 0.56 60.34 53.00
C SER A 7 0.02 58.92 53.22
N TYR A 8 -1.29 58.77 53.31
CA TYR A 8 -2.00 57.49 53.47
C TYR A 8 -3.18 57.62 52.51
N TYR A 9 -3.12 57.25 51.23
CA TYR A 9 -2.86 55.93 50.70
C TYR A 9 -2.03 56.03 49.42
N GLY A 10 -0.81 55.50 49.50
CA GLY A 10 -0.01 55.16 48.33
C GLY A 10 -0.55 53.91 47.64
N GLU A 11 -0.23 53.82 46.36
CA GLU A 11 -0.37 52.70 45.44
C GLU A 11 -0.33 51.31 46.10
N ASP A 12 -1.42 50.55 45.97
CA ASP A 12 -1.32 49.10 45.88
C ASP A 12 -1.51 48.69 44.42
N GLN A 13 -0.36 48.43 43.82
CA GLN A 13 -0.16 47.99 42.45
C GLN A 13 -0.79 46.61 42.18
N HIS A 14 -1.36 46.49 40.98
CA HIS A 14 -1.56 45.24 40.26
C HIS A 14 -2.53 44.21 40.88
N GLN A 15 -3.82 44.53 40.89
CA GLN A 15 -4.80 43.47 40.59
C GLN A 15 -4.63 43.12 39.12
N ARG A 16 -3.71 42.18 38.85
CA ARG A 16 -3.58 41.51 37.56
C ARG A 16 -4.97 41.02 37.19
N SER A 17 -5.57 41.67 36.19
CA SER A 17 -6.70 41.12 35.47
C SER A 17 -6.23 39.77 34.94
N VAL A 18 -6.55 38.68 35.67
CA VAL A 18 -6.45 37.34 35.14
C VAL A 18 -7.58 37.29 34.12
N GLN A 19 -7.32 37.78 32.92
CA GLN A 19 -8.21 37.63 31.78
C GLN A 19 -8.48 36.14 31.66
N SER A 20 -9.64 35.70 32.16
CA SER A 20 -9.99 34.30 32.17
C SER A 20 -10.16 33.90 30.72
N LYS A 21 -9.20 33.12 30.20
CA LYS A 21 -9.33 32.58 28.87
C LYS A 21 -10.62 31.75 28.85
N PRO A 22 -11.51 31.95 27.86
CA PRO A 22 -12.68 31.11 27.72
C PRO A 22 -12.20 29.66 27.60
N PHE A 23 -12.96 28.73 28.18
CA PHE A 23 -12.58 27.32 28.27
C PHE A 23 -12.12 26.72 26.93
N PHE A 24 -12.70 27.17 25.81
CA PHE A 24 -12.31 26.76 24.45
C PHE A 24 -10.83 27.04 24.09
N GLY A 25 -10.17 27.99 24.75
CA GLY A 25 -8.75 28.31 24.53
C GLY A 25 -7.78 27.55 25.44
N LEU A 26 -8.30 26.70 26.34
CA LEU A 26 -7.49 25.80 27.17
C LEU A 26 -7.30 24.42 26.51
N LEU A 27 -8.17 24.07 25.56
CA LEU A 27 -8.14 22.78 24.88
C LEU A 27 -7.30 22.84 23.61
N ASP A 28 -6.50 21.80 23.40
CA ASP A 28 -5.82 21.53 22.13
C ASP A 28 -6.80 20.85 21.17
N TRP A 29 -7.42 21.65 20.31
CA TRP A 29 -8.38 21.15 19.33
C TRP A 29 -7.73 20.30 18.24
N ASP A 30 -6.48 20.58 17.89
CA ASP A 30 -5.76 19.84 16.86
C ASP A 30 -5.58 18.38 17.27
N TYR A 31 -5.22 18.14 18.54
CA TYR A 31 -5.14 16.78 19.10
C TYR A 31 -6.46 15.99 18.97
N TYR A 32 -7.60 16.60 19.28
CA TYR A 32 -8.89 15.92 19.21
C TYR A 32 -9.38 15.73 17.77
N ILE A 33 -9.07 16.67 16.88
CA ILE A 33 -9.38 16.56 15.45
C ILE A 33 -8.61 15.38 14.83
N GLU A 34 -7.31 15.25 15.10
CA GLU A 34 -6.49 14.13 14.62
C GLU A 34 -6.98 12.78 15.13
N ARG A 35 -7.32 12.72 16.43
CA ARG A 35 -7.80 11.49 17.06
C ARG A 35 -9.16 11.07 16.50
N LEU A 36 -10.07 12.02 16.31
CA LEU A 36 -11.37 11.77 15.70
C LEU A 36 -11.22 11.35 14.23
N GLY A 37 -10.36 12.03 13.48
CA GLY A 37 -10.02 11.69 12.09
C GLY A 37 -9.52 10.25 11.96
N SER A 38 -8.58 9.85 12.82
CA SER A 38 -8.06 8.49 12.88
C SER A 38 -9.12 7.44 13.22
N CYS A 39 -10.07 7.77 14.11
CA CYS A 39 -11.19 6.91 14.46
C CYS A 39 -12.15 6.70 13.27
N ILE A 40 -12.55 7.81 12.64
CA ILE A 40 -13.42 7.80 11.46
C ILE A 40 -12.75 7.03 10.31
N GLN A 41 -11.44 7.17 10.12
CA GLN A 41 -10.72 6.41 9.11
C GLN A 41 -10.85 4.90 9.30
N LYS A 42 -10.60 4.42 10.53
CA LYS A 42 -10.62 2.98 10.85
C LYS A 42 -12.02 2.37 10.74
N ILE A 43 -13.05 3.12 11.14
CA ILE A 43 -14.42 2.60 11.22
C ILE A 43 -15.18 2.80 9.91
N ILE A 44 -14.93 3.89 9.20
CA ILE A 44 -15.77 4.32 8.08
C ILE A 44 -14.97 4.34 6.76
N THR A 45 -13.96 5.19 6.65
CA THR A 45 -13.39 5.48 5.31
C THR A 45 -12.49 4.36 4.77
N ILE A 46 -11.71 3.68 5.62
CA ILE A 46 -10.86 2.55 5.20
C ILE A 46 -11.72 1.34 4.77
N PRO A 47 -12.74 0.91 5.54
CA PRO A 47 -13.64 -0.15 5.09
C PRO A 47 -14.34 0.18 3.77
N ALA A 48 -14.85 1.40 3.62
CA ALA A 48 -15.51 1.84 2.39
C ALA A 48 -14.57 1.75 1.18
N ALA A 49 -13.34 2.24 1.31
CA ALA A 49 -12.34 2.18 0.24
C ALA A 49 -11.94 0.75 -0.14
N LEU A 50 -11.77 -0.15 0.85
CA LEU A 50 -11.46 -1.55 0.59
C LEU A 50 -12.61 -2.30 -0.10
N GLN A 51 -13.85 -1.84 0.11
CA GLN A 51 -15.05 -2.31 -0.58
C GLN A 51 -15.23 -1.66 -1.96
N GLY A 52 -14.36 -0.73 -2.37
CA GLY A 52 -14.46 -0.02 -3.65
C GLY A 52 -15.53 1.07 -3.68
N LEU A 53 -16.05 1.50 -2.53
CA LEU A 53 -16.98 2.61 -2.42
C LEU A 53 -16.21 3.94 -2.37
N PRO A 54 -16.77 5.04 -2.92
CA PRO A 54 -16.18 6.36 -2.79
C PRO A 54 -16.17 6.80 -1.32
N ASN A 55 -15.22 7.68 -0.97
CA ASN A 55 -15.10 8.18 0.40
C ASN A 55 -16.41 8.87 0.87
N PRO A 56 -17.13 8.33 1.87
CA PRO A 56 -18.37 8.92 2.36
C PRO A 56 -18.15 10.19 3.19
N VAL A 57 -16.92 10.44 3.66
CA VAL A 57 -16.57 11.64 4.44
C VAL A 57 -15.36 12.35 3.80
N PRO A 58 -15.58 13.20 2.78
CA PRO A 58 -14.49 13.85 2.03
C PRO A 58 -13.63 14.79 2.88
N ARG A 59 -14.14 15.27 4.02
CA ARG A 59 -13.40 16.11 4.97
C ARG A 59 -12.20 15.40 5.59
N ILE A 60 -12.22 14.07 5.57
CA ILE A 60 -11.17 13.22 6.10
C ILE A 60 -10.68 12.36 4.95
N ALA A 61 -9.55 12.77 4.36
CA ALA A 61 -8.90 12.01 3.31
C ALA A 61 -8.48 10.62 3.82
N HIS A 62 -8.33 9.68 2.89
CA HIS A 62 -7.71 8.41 3.22
C HIS A 62 -6.24 8.62 3.57
N PRO A 63 -5.62 7.70 4.33
CA PRO A 63 -4.19 7.76 4.54
C PRO A 63 -3.42 7.53 3.22
N ASP A 64 -2.27 8.17 3.06
CA ASP A 64 -1.49 8.20 1.80
C ASP A 64 -1.20 6.81 1.21
N TRP A 65 -0.90 5.82 2.07
CA TRP A 65 -0.65 4.44 1.63
C TRP A 65 -1.88 3.80 0.98
N LEU A 66 -3.08 4.16 1.44
CA LEU A 66 -4.34 3.65 0.90
C LEU A 66 -4.70 4.40 -0.39
N ASP A 67 -4.51 5.72 -0.41
CA ASP A 67 -4.72 6.52 -1.62
C ASP A 67 -3.80 6.08 -2.76
N ASN A 68 -2.52 5.85 -2.47
CA ASN A 68 -1.57 5.31 -3.45
C ASN A 68 -2.00 3.91 -3.92
N LYS A 69 -2.48 3.06 -3.01
CA LYS A 69 -2.98 1.73 -3.37
C LYS A 69 -4.21 1.80 -4.28
N ILE A 70 -5.13 2.74 -4.03
CA ILE A 70 -6.33 2.96 -4.86
C ILE A 70 -5.91 3.49 -6.23
N LYS A 71 -5.08 4.54 -6.29
CA LYS A 71 -4.56 5.10 -7.56
C LYS A 71 -3.87 4.02 -8.40
N ASN A 72 -3.01 3.20 -7.80
CA ASN A 72 -2.34 2.10 -8.50
C ASN A 72 -3.29 0.97 -8.93
N ARG A 73 -4.48 0.83 -8.32
CA ARG A 73 -5.50 -0.14 -8.77
C ARG A 73 -6.24 0.35 -10.02
N PHE A 74 -6.54 1.65 -10.07
CA PHE A 74 -7.32 2.27 -11.14
C PHE A 74 -6.47 2.93 -12.25
N ASP A 75 -5.15 2.88 -12.14
CA ASP A 75 -4.25 3.38 -13.18
C ASP A 75 -4.40 2.57 -14.48
N ALA A 76 -4.74 3.27 -15.57
CA ALA A 76 -4.98 2.70 -16.89
C ALA A 76 -3.67 2.40 -17.65
N LEU A 77 -2.56 3.07 -17.31
CA LEU A 77 -1.29 2.97 -18.03
C LEU A 77 -0.23 2.29 -17.14
N ARG A 78 -0.43 1.00 -16.88
CA ARG A 78 0.48 0.22 -16.03
C ARG A 78 1.64 -0.36 -16.82
N GLN A 79 2.87 -0.10 -16.38
CA GLN A 79 4.04 -0.83 -16.84
C GLN A 79 3.86 -2.33 -16.52
N PRO A 80 4.03 -3.25 -17.49
CA PRO A 80 3.98 -4.69 -17.24
C PRO A 80 5.07 -5.10 -16.24
N ARG A 81 4.79 -6.12 -15.42
CA ARG A 81 5.79 -6.57 -14.43
C ARG A 81 7.00 -7.11 -15.15
N ILE A 82 8.19 -6.82 -14.63
CA ILE A 82 9.46 -7.30 -15.19
C ILE A 82 9.49 -8.83 -15.38
N THR A 83 8.83 -9.56 -14.49
CA THR A 83 8.64 -11.01 -14.58
C THR A 83 7.91 -11.43 -15.84
N ASP A 84 6.93 -10.63 -16.28
CA ASP A 84 6.11 -10.91 -17.45
C ASP A 84 6.89 -10.60 -18.74
N LEU A 85 7.85 -9.66 -18.68
CA LEU A 85 8.73 -9.34 -19.81
C LEU A 85 9.76 -10.45 -20.10
N PHE A 86 10.20 -11.17 -19.06
CA PHE A 86 11.25 -12.19 -19.18
C PHE A 86 10.72 -13.64 -19.23
N GLN A 87 9.41 -13.84 -19.45
CA GLN A 87 8.88 -15.18 -19.65
C GLN A 87 9.44 -15.78 -20.94
N LYS A 88 10.08 -16.95 -20.83
CA LYS A 88 10.54 -17.74 -21.98
C LYS A 88 9.31 -18.08 -22.83
N ARG A 89 9.20 -17.47 -24.00
CA ARG A 89 8.17 -17.83 -24.99
C ARG A 89 8.29 -19.33 -25.26
N ALA A 90 7.16 -20.04 -25.33
CA ALA A 90 7.16 -21.40 -25.85
C ALA A 90 7.87 -21.39 -27.22
N PRO A 91 8.66 -22.43 -27.56
CA PRO A 91 9.20 -22.55 -28.90
C PRO A 91 8.04 -22.45 -29.89
N GLU A 92 7.92 -21.32 -30.59
CA GLU A 92 7.06 -21.27 -31.76
C GLU A 92 7.68 -22.23 -32.78
N GLU A 93 6.87 -23.15 -33.29
CA GLU A 93 7.13 -23.93 -34.50
C GLU A 93 7.22 -22.93 -35.67
N VAL A 94 8.35 -22.25 -35.80
CA VAL A 94 8.63 -21.39 -36.95
C VAL A 94 8.97 -22.30 -38.12
N SER A 95 7.98 -22.55 -38.98
CA SER A 95 8.23 -23.07 -40.32
C SER A 95 9.19 -22.11 -41.03
N PRO A 96 10.32 -22.57 -41.59
CA PRO A 96 11.27 -21.69 -42.26
C PRO A 96 10.70 -21.24 -43.62
N VAL A 97 10.08 -20.06 -43.67
CA VAL A 97 9.90 -19.34 -44.93
C VAL A 97 11.10 -18.40 -45.08
N ILE A 98 11.96 -18.76 -46.03
CA ILE A 98 13.21 -18.09 -46.35
C ILE A 98 12.86 -16.87 -47.22
N ASN A 99 13.12 -15.65 -46.73
CA ASN A 99 13.11 -14.46 -47.58
C ASN A 99 14.53 -14.20 -48.09
N GLU A 100 14.63 -13.92 -49.39
CA GLU A 100 15.82 -13.86 -50.24
C GLU A 100 16.89 -12.79 -49.91
N HIS A 101 16.86 -12.17 -48.73
CA HIS A 101 17.81 -11.11 -48.34
C HIS A 101 18.51 -11.36 -46.99
N GLY A 102 19.50 -12.26 -47.02
CA GLY A 102 20.80 -12.12 -46.35
C GLY A 102 20.92 -11.79 -44.83
N LYS A 103 21.22 -12.85 -44.07
CA LYS A 103 22.16 -12.93 -42.90
C LYS A 103 21.66 -12.64 -41.47
N ARG A 104 21.67 -13.71 -40.64
CA ARG A 104 22.79 -14.00 -39.71
C ARG A 104 22.86 -15.49 -39.38
N CYS A 105 24.04 -16.07 -39.54
CA CYS A 105 24.42 -17.41 -39.12
C CYS A 105 24.87 -17.41 -37.65
N HIS A 106 24.66 -18.53 -36.96
CA HIS A 106 25.62 -19.04 -36.00
C HIS A 106 25.83 -20.52 -36.32
N ASP A 107 26.89 -20.80 -37.07
CA ASP A 107 27.44 -22.13 -37.30
C ASP A 107 28.10 -22.64 -36.02
N GLY A 108 27.91 -23.93 -35.74
CA GLY A 108 28.40 -24.60 -34.56
C GLY A 108 28.08 -26.09 -34.70
N ASP A 109 28.80 -26.72 -35.62
CA ASP A 109 28.89 -28.17 -35.83
C ASP A 109 29.08 -28.93 -34.50
N ASN A 110 28.40 -30.07 -34.29
CA ASN A 110 29.09 -31.37 -34.19
C ASN A 110 28.11 -32.55 -34.01
N GLU A 111 28.14 -33.44 -35.01
CA GLU A 111 28.12 -34.92 -34.95
C GLU A 111 27.05 -35.68 -34.12
N GLN A 112 26.36 -36.58 -34.83
CA GLN A 112 25.69 -37.75 -34.29
C GLN A 112 26.70 -38.65 -33.57
N GLU A 113 26.44 -38.96 -32.30
CA GLU A 113 27.05 -40.11 -31.63
C GLU A 113 25.95 -40.98 -31.03
N GLU A 114 25.85 -42.22 -31.52
CA GLU A 114 24.98 -43.26 -30.97
C GLU A 114 25.67 -43.94 -29.76
N ARG A 115 24.90 -44.09 -28.67
CA ARG A 115 24.95 -45.12 -27.60
C ARG A 115 26.08 -45.06 -26.55
N MET A 116 25.68 -44.94 -25.27
CA MET A 116 25.97 -45.91 -24.19
C MET A 116 25.19 -45.60 -22.90
N ASP A 117 24.94 -46.66 -22.12
CA ASP A 117 24.08 -46.84 -20.93
C ASP A 117 24.66 -46.26 -19.62
N ARG A 118 23.85 -46.15 -18.54
CA ARG A 118 24.13 -45.72 -17.13
C ARG A 118 24.37 -44.22 -16.84
N ASP A 119 23.91 -43.58 -15.76
CA ASP A 119 23.49 -43.99 -14.40
C ASP A 119 22.32 -43.13 -13.85
N GLU A 120 21.62 -43.65 -12.82
CA GLU A 120 20.54 -42.99 -12.08
C GLU A 120 21.01 -41.74 -11.29
N ASP A 121 20.62 -40.53 -11.70
CA ASP A 121 20.66 -39.34 -10.84
C ASP A 121 19.25 -38.92 -10.43
N LYS A 122 18.78 -39.51 -9.34
CA LYS A 122 17.56 -39.16 -8.61
C LYS A 122 17.77 -37.89 -7.79
N GLU A 123 17.89 -36.72 -8.40
CA GLU A 123 17.79 -35.49 -7.63
C GLU A 123 17.38 -34.29 -8.50
N ASN A 124 16.07 -34.09 -8.67
CA ASN A 124 15.39 -32.79 -8.50
C ASN A 124 13.92 -32.88 -8.96
N GLU A 125 13.09 -33.58 -8.20
CA GLU A 125 11.64 -33.53 -8.38
C GLU A 125 11.08 -32.23 -7.77
N PRO A 126 10.18 -31.50 -8.46
CA PRO A 126 9.54 -30.32 -7.89
C PRO A 126 8.68 -30.71 -6.69
N LYS A 127 8.97 -30.12 -5.52
CA LYS A 127 8.21 -30.35 -4.28
C LYS A 127 6.74 -29.97 -4.49
N LYS A 128 5.88 -30.99 -4.59
CA LYS A 128 4.42 -30.86 -4.64
C LYS A 128 3.94 -30.06 -3.43
N GLN A 129 3.29 -28.93 -3.68
CA GLN A 129 2.61 -28.10 -2.68
C GLN A 129 1.75 -29.02 -1.79
N ARG A 130 2.05 -29.05 -0.50
CA ARG A 130 1.35 -29.85 0.50
C ARG A 130 -0.07 -29.30 0.61
N GLN A 131 -1.10 -30.11 0.31
CA GLN A 131 -2.48 -29.72 0.57
C GLN A 131 -2.68 -29.60 2.08
N ILE A 132 -3.22 -28.46 2.51
CA ILE A 132 -3.57 -28.18 3.89
C ILE A 132 -4.89 -28.95 4.17
N PRO A 133 -4.95 -29.87 5.14
CA PRO A 133 -6.19 -30.59 5.41
C PRO A 133 -7.19 -29.69 6.14
N GLY A 134 -8.39 -29.57 5.58
CA GLY A 134 -9.63 -29.31 6.30
C GLY A 134 -9.91 -27.85 6.69
N VAL A 135 -10.47 -27.07 5.77
CA VAL A 135 -11.48 -26.08 6.15
C VAL A 135 -12.75 -26.48 5.42
N LEU A 136 -13.74 -26.96 6.19
CA LEU A 136 -15.09 -27.23 5.73
C LEU A 136 -15.67 -25.92 5.20
N VAL A 137 -15.67 -25.74 3.87
CA VAL A 137 -16.57 -24.79 3.23
C VAL A 137 -17.88 -25.53 2.99
N SER A 138 -18.91 -25.16 3.73
CA SER A 138 -20.26 -25.66 3.53
C SER A 138 -20.72 -25.26 2.12
N SER A 139 -21.08 -26.25 1.30
CA SER A 139 -21.90 -26.03 0.11
C SER A 139 -23.17 -25.31 0.52
N ILE A 140 -23.35 -24.08 0.03
CA ILE A 140 -24.67 -23.46 -0.01
C ILE A 140 -25.31 -23.97 -1.28
N ASP A 141 -26.29 -24.87 -1.10
CA ASP A 141 -27.11 -25.41 -2.16
C ASP A 141 -27.86 -24.28 -2.88
N LYS A 142 -27.88 -24.37 -4.21
CA LYS A 142 -28.75 -23.60 -5.08
C LYS A 142 -30.21 -23.91 -4.75
N ILE A 143 -30.97 -22.88 -4.39
CA ILE A 143 -32.42 -22.79 -4.62
C ILE A 143 -32.66 -21.49 -5.39
#